data_AF-A2DDF6-F1
#
_entry.id   AF-A2DDF6-F1
#
_cell.length_a   1.000
_cell.length_b   1.000
_cell.length_c   1.000
_cell.angle_alpha   90.00
_cell.angle_beta   90.00
_cell.angle_gamma   90.00
#
_symmetry.space_group_name_H-M   'P 1'
#
loop_
_entity.id
_entity.type
_entity.pdbx_description
1 polymer ?
#
loop_
_entity_poly.entity_id
_entity_poly.type
_entity_poly.pdbx_seq_one_letter_code
_entity_poly.pdbx_strand_id
1 'polypeptide(L)'
;MLCLSSLAGADTGNQICLHIFTPGWGIKKIKVQLSFSIRSLDKIYQMTNYLYKGSLMSKDCTFGYYGVQEGDCLITVSAKIPEAQINSRILSLSTDSSLRNYASLTNARECTKLNDLRLLKLEMKPSKFRSTVKNMQNKRKSELIEQHSVSIMPEAPSKISSEPLPVFWHSNAPKPRPITRTDSGFSVEEGEIDKSQKLF
;
A
#
# COMPACT_ATOMS: atom_id res chain seq x y z
N MET A 1 7.14 -9.38 -8.63
CA MET A 1 6.81 -9.86 -7.27
C MET A 1 7.80 -10.98 -6.96
N LEU A 2 8.95 -10.65 -6.35
CA LEU A 2 10.03 -11.62 -6.13
C LEU A 2 9.83 -12.28 -4.77
N CYS A 3 9.33 -13.51 -4.76
CA CYS A 3 9.43 -14.41 -3.63
C CYS A 3 10.85 -14.99 -3.63
N LEU A 4 11.70 -14.50 -2.72
CA LEU A 4 12.97 -15.15 -2.41
C LEU A 4 12.66 -16.41 -1.59
N SER A 5 12.63 -17.55 -2.26
CA SER A 5 12.47 -18.86 -1.64
C SER A 5 13.82 -19.53 -1.38
N SER A 6 13.92 -20.09 -0.17
CA SER A 6 14.67 -21.29 0.20
C SER A 6 16.20 -21.22 0.25
N LEU A 7 16.72 -21.02 1.46
CA LEU A 7 17.85 -21.79 1.97
C LEU A 7 17.40 -22.47 3.26
N ALA A 8 17.22 -23.79 3.16
CA ALA A 8 16.90 -24.68 4.25
C ALA A 8 18.15 -24.92 5.11
N GLY A 9 18.19 -24.26 6.26
CA GLY A 9 19.04 -24.60 7.40
C GLY A 9 18.21 -24.29 8.64
N ALA A 10 17.84 -25.34 9.38
CA ALA A 10 16.87 -25.32 10.46
C ALA A 10 17.40 -24.67 11.75
N ASP A 11 17.83 -23.42 11.67
CA ASP A 11 17.77 -22.52 12.80
C ASP A 11 16.47 -21.72 12.66
N THR A 12 15.44 -22.14 13.37
CA THR A 12 14.26 -21.32 13.68
C THR A 12 14.63 -20.16 14.61
N GLY A 13 15.78 -19.53 14.38
CA GLY A 13 16.24 -18.36 15.09
C GLY A 13 15.34 -17.19 14.75
N ASN A 14 14.57 -16.75 15.76
CA ASN A 14 13.78 -15.52 15.86
C ASN A 14 13.57 -14.78 14.53
N GLN A 15 12.80 -15.40 13.62
CA GLN A 15 12.31 -14.73 12.42
C GLN A 15 11.11 -13.88 12.82
N ILE A 16 11.09 -12.64 12.35
CA ILE A 16 9.96 -11.73 12.54
C ILE A 16 9.47 -11.18 11.20
N CYS A 17 8.17 -10.92 11.08
CA CYS A 17 7.60 -10.15 9.99
C CYS A 17 7.64 -8.67 10.30
N LEU A 18 8.24 -7.89 9.41
CA LEU A 18 8.27 -6.43 9.46
C LEU A 18 7.47 -5.83 8.32
N HIS A 19 6.93 -4.64 8.57
CA HIS A 19 6.34 -3.79 7.56
C HIS A 19 7.35 -2.72 7.16
N ILE A 20 7.67 -2.63 5.88
CA ILE A 20 8.51 -1.58 5.34
C ILE A 20 7.64 -0.58 4.61
N PHE A 21 7.56 0.64 5.13
CA PHE A 21 6.91 1.76 4.49
C PHE A 21 7.91 2.53 3.62
N THR A 22 7.65 2.54 2.33
CA THR A 22 8.40 3.35 1.37
C THR A 22 7.53 4.50 0.87
N PRO A 23 7.90 5.76 1.16
CA PRO A 23 7.17 6.92 0.66
C PRO A 23 6.98 6.85 -0.86
N GLY A 24 5.72 6.92 -1.30
CA GLY A 24 5.33 6.83 -2.71
C GLY A 24 5.11 5.41 -3.25
N TRP A 25 5.61 4.38 -2.57
CA TRP A 25 5.54 2.98 -3.03
C TRP A 25 4.64 2.10 -2.15
N GLY A 26 4.27 2.58 -0.96
CA GLY A 26 3.36 1.90 -0.03
C GLY A 26 4.08 1.07 1.03
N ILE A 27 3.32 0.17 1.69
CA ILE A 27 3.80 -0.71 2.76
C ILE A 27 4.01 -2.11 2.18
N LYS A 28 5.18 -2.71 2.42
CA LYS A 28 5.50 -4.10 2.06
C LYS A 28 5.76 -4.92 3.32
N LYS A 29 5.24 -6.14 3.38
CA LYS A 29 5.54 -7.08 4.47
C LYS A 29 6.74 -7.94 4.08
N ILE A 30 7.75 -8.02 4.95
CA ILE A 30 8.94 -8.85 4.76
C ILE A 30 9.16 -9.74 5.99
N LYS A 31 9.84 -10.88 5.82
CA LYS A 31 10.29 -11.73 6.92
C LYS A 31 11.81 -11.59 7.06
N VAL A 32 12.29 -11.31 8.26
CA VAL A 32 13.73 -11.12 8.55
C VAL A 32 14.10 -11.82 9.84
N GLN A 33 15.36 -12.24 9.95
CA GLN A 33 15.93 -12.70 11.22
C GLN A 33 16.40 -11.51 12.05
N LEU A 34 16.17 -11.53 13.37
CA LEU A 34 16.63 -10.47 14.29
C LEU A 34 18.15 -10.28 14.30
N SER A 35 18.89 -11.35 14.04
CA SER A 35 20.36 -11.37 13.97
C SER A 35 20.93 -10.71 12.70
N PHE A 36 20.11 -10.46 11.68
CA PHE A 36 20.59 -9.85 10.44
C PHE A 36 20.90 -8.37 10.62
N SER A 37 21.97 -7.94 9.96
CA SER A 37 22.31 -6.52 9.86
C SER A 37 21.34 -5.79 8.94
N ILE A 38 21.10 -4.53 9.25
CA ILE A 38 20.18 -3.67 8.49
C ILE A 38 20.69 -3.46 7.06
N ARG A 39 22.01 -3.48 6.86
CA ARG A 39 22.65 -3.48 5.53
C ARG A 39 22.09 -4.56 4.59
N SER A 40 21.58 -5.67 5.12
CA SER A 40 20.97 -6.73 4.32
C SER A 40 19.73 -6.26 3.55
N LEU A 41 19.01 -5.24 4.06
CA LEU A 41 17.86 -4.65 3.38
C LEU A 41 18.25 -3.87 2.13
N ASP A 42 19.47 -3.32 2.05
CA ASP A 42 19.91 -2.53 0.89
C ASP A 42 19.99 -3.37 -0.39
N LYS A 43 20.10 -4.70 -0.26
CA LYS A 43 20.03 -5.64 -1.39
C LYS A 43 18.63 -5.64 -2.03
N ILE A 44 17.60 -5.33 -1.26
CA ILE A 44 16.19 -5.35 -1.67
C ILE A 44 15.70 -3.91 -1.95
N TYR A 45 16.06 -2.97 -1.08
CA TYR A 45 15.64 -1.57 -1.10
C TYR A 45 16.87 -0.70 -1.33
N GLN A 46 17.31 -0.65 -2.59
CA GLN A 46 18.55 -0.01 -3.00
C GLN A 46 18.72 1.39 -2.41
N MET A 47 19.84 1.58 -1.71
CA MET A 47 20.35 2.88 -1.23
C MET A 47 19.34 3.71 -0.43
N THR A 48 18.75 3.10 0.58
CA THR A 48 17.90 3.81 1.54
C THR A 48 18.54 3.85 2.93
N ASN A 49 18.21 4.89 3.67
CA ASN A 49 18.39 4.93 5.12
C ASN A 49 17.10 4.44 5.77
N TYR A 50 17.19 3.84 6.96
CA TYR A 50 16.02 3.27 7.65
C TYR A 50 15.76 4.05 8.92
N LEU A 51 14.50 4.40 9.15
CA LEU A 51 14.04 5.08 10.34
C LEU A 51 13.13 4.15 11.13
N TYR A 52 13.37 4.05 12.43
CA TYR A 52 12.57 3.25 13.36
C TYR A 52 12.32 4.02 14.65
N LYS A 53 11.05 4.15 15.03
CA LYS A 53 10.58 4.93 16.21
C LYS A 53 11.20 6.34 16.31
N GLY A 54 11.41 7.00 15.17
CA GLY A 54 11.99 8.34 15.08
C GLY A 54 13.53 8.38 15.12
N SER A 55 14.20 7.24 15.26
CA SER A 55 15.68 7.16 15.23
C SER A 55 16.19 6.62 13.90
N LEU A 56 17.24 7.25 13.38
CA LEU A 56 17.94 6.79 12.19
C LEU A 56 18.76 5.54 12.55
N MET A 57 18.55 4.46 11.81
CA MET A 57 19.23 3.20 12.08
C MET A 57 20.57 3.14 11.34
N SER A 58 21.61 2.72 12.06
CA SER A 58 22.93 2.42 11.49
C SER A 58 22.89 1.09 10.75
N LYS A 59 23.50 1.05 9.57
CA LYS A 59 23.50 -0.14 8.68
C LYS A 59 24.28 -1.32 9.27
N ASP A 60 25.21 -1.05 10.15
CA ASP A 60 26.11 -2.05 10.74
C ASP A 60 25.49 -2.74 11.97
N CYS A 61 24.41 -2.17 12.51
CA CYS A 61 23.67 -2.74 13.62
C CYS A 61 22.62 -3.76 13.13
N THR A 62 22.19 -4.64 14.03
CA THR A 62 21.17 -5.67 13.77
C THR A 62 19.78 -5.19 14.15
N PHE A 63 18.73 -5.87 13.68
CA PHE A 63 17.36 -5.57 14.11
C PHE A 63 17.15 -5.79 15.61
N GLY A 64 17.82 -6.80 16.18
CA GLY A 64 17.80 -7.08 17.62
C GLY A 64 18.36 -5.94 18.46
N TYR A 65 19.42 -5.25 17.99
CA TYR A 65 20.00 -4.10 18.69
C TYR A 65 19.00 -2.96 18.91
N TYR A 66 18.13 -2.71 17.93
CA TYR A 66 17.10 -1.68 18.01
C TYR A 66 15.82 -2.14 18.72
N GLY A 67 15.75 -3.39 19.17
CA GLY A 67 14.55 -3.94 19.82
C GLY A 67 13.33 -4.00 18.90
N VAL A 68 13.55 -4.27 17.61
CA VAL A 68 12.47 -4.42 16.63
C VAL A 68 11.65 -5.68 16.95
N GLN A 69 10.32 -5.58 16.90
CA GLN A 69 9.39 -6.66 17.22
C GLN A 69 8.53 -7.08 16.02
N GLU A 70 7.85 -8.22 16.14
CA GLU A 70 6.89 -8.70 15.14
C GLU A 70 5.83 -7.63 14.85
N GLY A 71 5.59 -7.37 13.56
CA GLY A 71 4.58 -6.43 13.08
C GLY A 71 5.01 -4.96 13.09
N ASP A 72 6.23 -4.65 13.54
CA ASP A 72 6.76 -3.29 13.51
C ASP A 72 6.87 -2.71 12.10
N CYS A 73 6.84 -1.38 12.03
CA CYS A 73 6.97 -0.63 10.79
C CYS A 73 8.32 0.10 10.74
N LEU A 74 9.10 -0.15 9.69
CA LEU A 74 10.32 0.59 9.35
C LEU A 74 10.01 1.52 8.18
N ILE A 75 10.51 2.76 8.24
CA ILE A 75 10.33 3.74 7.18
C ILE A 75 11.63 3.83 6.38
N THR A 76 11.56 3.67 5.06
CA THR A 76 12.70 3.91 4.18
C THR A 76 12.77 5.39 3.80
N VAL A 77 13.97 5.96 3.89
CA VAL A 77 14.28 7.33 3.47
C VAL A 77 15.33 7.26 2.37
N SER A 78 15.18 8.07 1.32
CA SER A 78 16.19 8.15 0.26
C SER A 78 17.54 8.59 0.83
N ALA A 79 18.63 7.89 0.49
CA ALA A 79 19.97 8.25 0.95
C ALA A 79 20.43 9.63 0.49
N LYS A 80 19.76 10.22 -0.52
CA LYS A 80 20.04 11.58 -1.01
C LYS A 80 19.61 12.67 -0.04
N ILE A 81 18.74 12.36 0.92
CA ILE A 81 18.21 13.35 1.86
C ILE A 81 19.13 13.38 3.09
N PRO A 82 19.78 14.52 3.39
CA PRO A 82 20.58 14.68 4.61
C PRO A 82 19.73 14.44 5.85
N GLU A 83 20.33 13.91 6.93
CA GLU A 83 19.64 13.64 8.19
C GLU A 83 18.94 14.90 8.74
N ALA A 84 19.60 16.06 8.66
CA ALA A 84 19.04 17.35 9.07
C ALA A 84 17.80 17.78 8.24
N GLN A 85 17.60 17.20 7.06
CA GLN A 85 16.45 17.46 6.19
C GLN A 85 15.39 16.36 6.26
N ILE A 86 15.56 15.36 7.13
CA ILE A 86 14.49 14.40 7.41
C ILE A 86 13.34 15.21 8.02
N ASN A 87 12.33 15.45 7.18
CA ASN A 87 11.22 16.32 7.49
C ASN A 87 10.55 15.86 8.80
N SER A 88 10.19 16.81 9.67
CA SER A 88 9.43 16.53 10.91
C SER A 88 8.18 15.69 10.65
N ARG A 89 7.60 15.78 9.44
CA ARG A 89 6.52 14.90 8.97
C ARG A 89 6.90 13.42 8.87
N ILE A 90 8.10 13.09 8.43
CA ILE A 90 8.57 11.70 8.35
C ILE A 90 8.82 11.15 9.75
N LEU A 91 9.38 11.98 10.63
CA LEU A 91 9.55 11.65 12.04
C LEU A 91 8.20 11.39 12.72
N SER A 92 7.20 12.25 12.49
CA SER A 92 5.85 12.04 13.05
C SER A 92 5.18 10.78 12.51
N LEU A 93 5.45 10.40 11.25
CA LEU A 93 4.97 9.12 10.71
C LEU A 93 5.61 7.93 11.43
N SER A 94 6.88 8.02 11.82
CA SER A 94 7.54 6.91 12.52
C SER A 94 7.00 6.64 13.92
N THR A 95 6.40 7.64 14.56
CA THR A 95 5.82 7.52 15.90
C THR A 95 4.31 7.29 15.88
N ASP A 96 3.66 7.52 14.73
CA ASP A 96 2.22 7.39 14.60
C ASP A 96 1.79 5.92 14.63
N SER A 97 1.02 5.56 15.66
CA SER A 97 0.42 4.22 15.81
C SER A 97 -0.55 3.90 14.66
N SER A 98 -1.05 4.91 13.95
CA SER A 98 -1.92 4.73 12.79
C SER A 98 -1.28 3.92 11.66
N LEU A 99 0.04 4.04 11.47
CA LEU A 99 0.78 3.29 10.43
C LEU A 99 0.77 1.78 10.68
N ARG A 100 0.78 1.35 11.95
CA ARG A 100 0.57 -0.07 12.29
C ARG A 100 -0.83 -0.54 11.92
N ASN A 101 -1.84 0.30 12.12
CA ASN A 101 -3.23 -0.04 11.78
C ASN A 101 -3.45 -0.16 10.27
N TYR A 102 -2.75 0.62 9.46
CA TYR A 102 -2.76 0.51 7.99
C TYR A 102 -2.14 -0.79 7.47
N ALA A 103 -1.19 -1.37 8.21
CA ALA A 103 -0.53 -2.60 7.82
C ALA A 103 -1.36 -3.87 8.11
N SER A 104 -2.36 -3.79 8.99
CA SER A 104 -3.23 -4.93 9.28
C SER A 104 -4.24 -5.16 8.16
N LEU A 105 -4.16 -6.33 7.51
CA LEU A 105 -5.10 -6.79 6.47
C LEU A 105 -6.57 -6.78 6.94
N THR A 106 -6.82 -6.95 8.24
CA THR A 106 -8.17 -6.87 8.82
C THR A 106 -8.84 -5.52 8.57
N ASN A 107 -8.03 -4.48 8.42
CA ASN A 107 -8.49 -3.11 8.23
C ASN A 107 -8.41 -2.65 6.78
N ALA A 108 -7.94 -3.50 5.85
CA ALA A 108 -7.76 -3.09 4.45
C ALA A 108 -9.06 -2.54 3.85
N ARG A 109 -10.19 -3.19 4.12
CA ARG A 109 -11.52 -2.73 3.67
C ARG A 109 -11.89 -1.35 4.25
N GLU A 110 -11.64 -1.14 5.53
CA GLU A 110 -11.90 0.15 6.19
C GLU A 110 -10.95 1.23 5.69
N CYS A 111 -9.68 0.91 5.45
CA CYS A 111 -8.71 1.80 4.83
C CYS A 111 -9.14 2.20 3.41
N THR A 112 -9.65 1.26 2.60
CA THR A 112 -10.20 1.57 1.27
C THR A 112 -11.40 2.50 1.39
N LYS A 113 -12.37 2.23 2.28
CA LYS A 113 -13.51 3.12 2.53
C LYS A 113 -13.07 4.52 2.95
N LEU A 114 -12.09 4.64 3.86
CA LEU A 114 -11.55 5.93 4.27
C LEU A 114 -10.84 6.66 3.12
N ASN A 115 -10.19 5.93 2.23
CA ASN A 115 -9.55 6.50 1.05
C ASN A 115 -10.60 7.01 0.05
N ASP A 116 -11.65 6.24 -0.19
CA ASP A 116 -12.77 6.63 -1.04
C ASP A 116 -13.46 7.89 -0.49
N LEU A 117 -13.69 7.97 0.82
CA LEU A 117 -14.22 9.18 1.47
C LEU A 117 -13.29 10.39 1.32
N ARG A 118 -11.97 10.19 1.36
CA ARG A 118 -10.99 11.26 1.12
C ARG A 118 -11.03 11.73 -0.33
N LEU A 119 -11.11 10.79 -1.28
CA LEU A 119 -11.23 11.10 -2.70
C LEU A 119 -12.53 11.84 -3.01
N LEU A 120 -13.66 11.39 -2.46
CA LEU A 120 -14.95 12.06 -2.57
C LEU A 120 -14.86 13.52 -2.09
N LYS A 121 -14.26 13.76 -0.91
CA LYS A 121 -14.06 15.12 -0.38
C LYS A 121 -13.16 15.99 -1.28
N LEU A 122 -12.24 15.37 -2.02
CA LEU A 122 -11.34 16.05 -2.94
C LEU A 122 -12.04 16.38 -4.27
N GLU A 123 -12.87 15.46 -4.79
CA GLU A 123 -13.72 15.65 -5.96
C GLU A 123 -14.72 16.79 -5.77
N MET A 124 -15.29 16.92 -4.56
CA MET A 124 -16.18 18.05 -4.23
C MET A 124 -15.48 19.42 -4.20
N LYS A 125 -14.15 19.49 -4.36
CA LYS A 125 -13.36 20.73 -4.39
C LYS A 125 -12.65 20.88 -5.73
N PRO A 126 -13.31 21.45 -6.76
CA PRO A 126 -12.81 21.46 -8.15
C PRO A 126 -11.40 22.01 -8.32
N SER A 127 -11.06 23.10 -7.61
CA SER A 127 -9.72 23.70 -7.65
C SER A 127 -8.63 22.74 -7.14
N LYS A 128 -8.88 22.06 -6.02
CA LYS A 128 -7.95 21.09 -5.44
C LYS A 128 -7.85 19.82 -6.28
N PHE A 129 -8.98 19.34 -6.81
CA PHE A 129 -9.02 18.21 -7.72
C PHE A 129 -8.15 18.47 -8.96
N ARG A 130 -8.37 19.59 -9.65
CA ARG A 130 -7.59 19.97 -10.85
C ARG A 130 -6.09 20.07 -10.56
N SER A 131 -5.72 20.68 -9.44
CA SER A 131 -4.31 20.76 -9.01
C SER A 131 -3.71 19.37 -8.78
N THR A 132 -4.44 18.48 -8.11
CA THR A 132 -4.00 17.10 -7.84
C THR A 132 -3.82 16.31 -9.13
N VAL A 133 -4.79 16.37 -10.05
CA VAL A 133 -4.72 15.71 -11.37
C VAL A 133 -3.52 16.24 -12.17
N LYS A 134 -3.31 17.56 -12.20
CA LYS A 134 -2.16 18.18 -12.89
C LYS A 134 -0.83 17.67 -12.31
N ASN A 135 -0.72 17.58 -10.99
CA ASN A 135 0.48 17.05 -10.33
C ASN A 135 0.71 15.56 -10.64
N MET A 136 -0.34 14.75 -10.68
CA MET A 136 -0.23 13.33 -11.07
C MET A 136 0.20 13.17 -12.53
N GLN A 137 -0.34 13.98 -13.44
CA GLN A 137 0.07 13.99 -14.84
C GLN A 137 1.53 14.41 -15.00
N ASN A 138 1.97 15.43 -14.26
CA ASN A 138 3.37 15.89 -14.29
C ASN A 138 4.34 14.83 -13.76
N LYS A 139 3.98 14.12 -12.67
CA LYS A 139 4.79 13.01 -12.15
C LYS A 139 4.95 11.88 -13.16
N ARG A 140 3.88 11.48 -13.85
CA ARG A 140 3.95 10.48 -14.93
C ARG A 140 4.83 10.94 -16.10
N LYS A 141 4.88 12.24 -16.39
CA LYS A 141 5.77 12.80 -17.43
C LYS A 141 7.24 12.82 -16.99
N SER A 142 7.52 13.07 -15.71
CA SER A 142 8.89 13.04 -15.18
C SER A 142 9.42 11.61 -14.98
N GLU A 143 8.52 10.68 -14.68
CA GLU A 143 8.78 9.24 -14.71
C GLU A 143 8.53 8.73 -16.14
N LEU A 144 9.23 9.31 -17.12
CA LEU A 144 9.46 8.67 -18.41
C LEU A 144 10.21 7.36 -18.13
N ILE A 145 9.45 6.34 -17.72
CA ILE A 145 9.75 4.96 -17.98
C ILE A 145 10.12 4.98 -19.46
N GLU A 146 11.35 4.60 -19.79
CA GLU A 146 11.70 4.26 -21.16
C GLU A 146 10.65 3.24 -21.59
N GLN A 147 9.61 3.73 -22.25
CA GLN A 147 8.69 2.90 -22.99
C GLN A 147 9.59 2.36 -24.09
N HIS A 148 10.23 1.23 -23.80
CA HIS A 148 10.54 0.28 -24.84
C HIS A 148 9.19 0.00 -25.47
N SER A 149 8.86 0.78 -26.50
CA SER A 149 7.88 0.40 -27.48
C SER A 149 8.43 -0.89 -28.05
N VAL A 150 8.07 -2.00 -27.42
CA VAL A 150 8.10 -3.27 -28.12
C VAL A 150 7.12 -3.02 -29.25
N SER A 151 7.67 -2.67 -30.41
CA SER A 151 6.94 -2.63 -31.67
C SER A 151 6.59 -4.08 -31.94
N ILE A 152 5.54 -4.55 -31.27
CA ILE A 152 4.87 -5.79 -31.60
C ILE A 152 4.15 -5.43 -32.90
N MET A 153 4.88 -5.44 -34.01
CA MET A 153 4.29 -5.35 -35.32
C MET A 153 3.55 -6.68 -35.49
N PRO A 154 2.21 -6.69 -35.41
CA PRO A 154 1.48 -7.94 -35.54
C PRO A 154 1.78 -8.48 -36.94
N GLU A 155 2.23 -9.72 -37.00
CA GLU A 155 2.48 -10.41 -38.25
C GLU A 155 1.16 -10.43 -39.04
N ALA A 156 1.22 -10.06 -40.32
CA ALA A 156 0.03 -10.01 -41.16
C ALA A 156 -0.60 -11.42 -41.19
N PRO A 157 -1.88 -11.58 -40.81
CA PRO A 157 -2.49 -12.89 -40.74
C PRO A 157 -2.50 -13.51 -42.16
N SER A 158 -1.93 -14.71 -42.28
CA SER A 158 -1.83 -15.43 -43.56
C SER A 158 -3.17 -15.90 -44.10
N LYS A 159 -4.21 -15.92 -43.26
CA LYS A 159 -5.58 -16.32 -43.61
C LYS A 159 -6.58 -15.39 -42.95
N ILE A 160 -7.60 -15.00 -43.72
CA ILE A 160 -8.77 -14.30 -43.18
C ILE A 160 -9.49 -15.27 -42.26
N SER A 161 -9.68 -14.90 -40.99
CA SER A 161 -10.48 -15.71 -40.07
C SER A 161 -11.90 -15.80 -40.62
N SER A 162 -12.33 -17.03 -40.89
CA SER A 162 -13.69 -17.36 -41.32
C SER A 162 -14.52 -17.94 -40.18
N GLU A 163 -13.97 -17.99 -38.96
CA GLU A 163 -14.73 -18.38 -37.78
C GLU A 163 -15.75 -17.29 -37.46
N PRO A 164 -17.03 -17.66 -37.28
CA PRO A 164 -18.04 -16.70 -36.86
C PRO A 164 -17.65 -16.15 -35.49
N LEU A 165 -17.74 -14.83 -35.33
CA LEU A 165 -17.52 -14.20 -34.03
C LEU A 165 -18.43 -14.86 -32.99
N PRO A 166 -17.92 -15.15 -31.76
CA PRO A 166 -18.76 -15.67 -30.70
C PRO A 166 -19.95 -14.73 -30.51
N VAL A 167 -21.16 -15.29 -30.58
CA VAL A 167 -22.39 -14.50 -30.53
C VAL A 167 -22.66 -14.15 -29.06
N PHE A 168 -22.06 -13.04 -28.60
CA PHE A 168 -22.21 -12.54 -27.23
C PHE A 168 -23.61 -11.93 -26.97
N TRP A 169 -24.43 -11.74 -28.00
CA TRP A 169 -25.70 -11.00 -27.95
C TRP A 169 -26.93 -11.87 -28.23
N HIS A 170 -26.95 -13.11 -27.77
CA HIS A 170 -28.20 -13.88 -27.84
C HIS A 170 -29.26 -13.15 -27.00
N SER A 171 -30.27 -12.58 -27.67
CA SER A 171 -31.47 -11.94 -27.10
C SER A 171 -32.28 -12.88 -26.18
N ASN A 172 -31.88 -14.16 -26.12
CA ASN A 172 -32.47 -15.22 -25.31
C ASN A 172 -31.73 -15.43 -23.98
N ALA A 173 -30.77 -14.57 -23.62
CA ALA A 173 -30.24 -14.57 -22.27
C ALA A 173 -31.42 -14.44 -21.29
N PRO A 174 -31.59 -15.37 -20.34
CA PRO A 174 -32.68 -15.31 -19.39
C PRO A 174 -32.62 -13.94 -18.70
N LYS A 175 -33.70 -13.16 -18.82
CA LYS A 175 -33.79 -11.83 -18.20
C LYS A 175 -33.33 -11.98 -16.74
N PRO A 176 -32.32 -11.23 -16.28
CA PRO A 176 -31.91 -11.29 -14.89
C PRO A 176 -33.15 -11.04 -14.06
N ARG A 177 -33.51 -12.02 -13.22
CA ARG A 177 -34.65 -11.86 -12.31
C ARG A 177 -34.38 -10.61 -11.50
N PRO A 178 -35.37 -9.72 -11.33
CA PRO A 178 -35.20 -8.55 -10.47
C PRO A 178 -34.72 -9.06 -9.12
N ILE A 179 -33.52 -8.63 -8.75
CA ILE A 179 -32.99 -8.85 -7.40
C ILE A 179 -33.87 -7.98 -6.52
N THR A 180 -34.95 -8.56 -6.01
CA THR A 180 -35.69 -7.98 -4.90
C THR A 180 -34.71 -7.93 -3.74
N ARG A 181 -34.21 -6.73 -3.45
CA ARG A 181 -33.60 -6.45 -2.15
C ARG A 181 -34.66 -6.81 -1.12
N THR A 182 -34.48 -7.95 -0.48
CA THR A 182 -35.12 -8.21 0.80
C THR A 182 -34.57 -7.16 1.74
N ASP A 183 -35.36 -6.12 1.98
CA ASP A 183 -35.20 -5.19 3.08
C ASP A 183 -35.27 -6.00 4.38
N SER A 184 -34.15 -6.60 4.76
CA SER A 184 -33.91 -6.99 6.14
C SER A 184 -33.76 -5.69 6.91
N GLY A 185 -34.89 -5.19 7.41
CA GLY A 185 -34.99 -4.01 8.25
C GLY A 185 -33.97 -4.11 9.39
N PHE A 186 -32.96 -3.26 9.32
CA PHE A 186 -32.19 -2.88 10.49
C PHE A 186 -33.07 -1.93 11.29
N SER A 187 -33.79 -2.46 12.27
CA SER A 187 -34.34 -1.66 13.36
C SER A 187 -33.18 -1.12 14.17
N VAL A 188 -32.87 0.16 13.97
CA VAL A 188 -31.99 0.92 14.85
C VAL A 188 -32.80 1.18 16.12
N GLU A 189 -32.46 0.49 17.21
CA GLU A 189 -32.95 0.88 18.53
C GLU A 189 -32.32 2.24 18.87
N GLU A 190 -33.17 3.26 19.01
CA GLU A 190 -32.78 4.56 19.55
C GLU A 190 -32.42 4.37 21.03
N GLY A 191 -31.13 4.14 21.29
CA GLY A 191 -30.57 4.15 22.63
C GLY A 191 -30.65 5.55 23.23
N GLU A 192 -31.36 5.65 24.35
CA GLU A 192 -31.51 6.85 25.17
C GLU A 192 -30.14 7.38 25.62
N ILE A 193 -29.76 8.57 25.12
CA ILE A 193 -28.48 9.19 25.45
C ILE A 193 -28.58 9.80 26.85
N ASP A 194 -27.90 9.15 27.81
CA ASP A 194 -27.74 9.64 29.18
C ASP A 194 -26.97 10.97 29.19
N LYS A 195 -27.67 12.06 29.57
CA LYS A 195 -27.14 13.43 29.61
C LYS A 195 -26.40 13.74 30.92
N SER A 196 -26.10 12.75 31.76
CA SER A 196 -25.52 12.99 33.09
C SER A 196 -24.01 13.25 33.12
N GLN A 197 -23.28 13.13 32.00
CA GLN A 197 -21.85 13.45 31.97
C GLN A 197 -21.59 14.94 31.72
N LYS A 198 -21.62 15.73 32.81
CA LYS A 198 -20.95 17.04 32.89
C LYS A 198 -19.45 16.82 33.05
N LEU A 199 -18.69 17.14 32.00
CA LEU A 199 -17.23 17.30 32.07
C LEU A 199 -16.91 18.56 32.88
N PHE A 200 -16.10 18.39 33.93
CA PHE A 200 -15.31 19.44 34.56
C PHE A 200 -13.98 19.61 33.82
#